data_AF-A0A838CYX1-F1
#
_entry.id   AF-A0A838CYX1-F1
#
_cell.length_a   1.000
_cell.length_b   1.000
_cell.length_c   1.000
_cell.angle_alpha   90.00
_cell.angle_beta   90.00
_cell.angle_gamma   90.00
#
_symmetry.space_group_name_H-M   'P 1'
#
loop_
_entity.id
_entity.type
_entity.pdbx_description
1 polymer ?
#
loop_
_entity_poly.entity_id
_entity_poly.type
_entity_poly.pdbx_seq_one_letter_code
_entity_poly.pdbx_strand_id
1 'polypeptide(L)' 'MDRTLILVKPDAFARGLTGEIIARFERKGLRIVALRHMQVTEDLARRHYA' A
#
# COMPACT_ATOMS: atom_id res chain seq x y z
N MET A 1 -8.73 -1.49 -18.46
CA MET A 1 -8.15 -2.38 -17.41
C MET A 1 -7.53 -1.45 -16.40
N ASP A 2 -8.13 -1.37 -15.23
CA ASP A 2 -7.85 -0.27 -14.30
C ASP A 2 -6.87 -0.71 -13.23
N ARG A 3 -6.06 0.23 -12.76
CA ARG A 3 -5.07 0.02 -11.70
C ARG A 3 -5.29 1.08 -10.63
N THR A 4 -5.21 0.66 -9.38
CA THR A 4 -5.29 1.54 -8.23
C THR A 4 -4.04 1.38 -7.38
N LEU A 5 -3.59 2.47 -6.76
CA LEU A 5 -2.50 2.47 -5.82
C LEU A 5 -3.05 2.27 -4.41
N ILE A 6 -2.47 1.32 -3.68
CA ILE A 6 -2.81 1.06 -2.29
C ILE A 6 -1.56 1.34 -1.46
N LEU A 7 -1.72 2.20 -0.45
CA LEU A 7 -0.64 2.58 0.46
C LEU A 7 -0.91 1.98 1.85
N VAL A 8 0.03 1.16 2.32
CA VAL A 8 0.07 0.72 3.71
C VAL A 8 0.90 1.73 4.48
N LYS A 9 0.26 2.48 5.37
CA LYS A 9 0.92 3.50 6.18
C LYS A 9 1.84 2.87 7.25
N PRO A 10 2.82 3.62 7.80
CA PRO A 10 3.79 3.10 8.77
C PRO A 10 3.16 2.47 10.02
N ASP A 11 2.03 2.99 10.49
CA ASP A 11 1.27 2.47 11.63
C ASP A 11 0.69 1.08 11.35
N ALA A 12 0.10 0.87 10.18
CA ALA A 12 -0.44 -0.43 9.78
C ALA A 12 0.68 -1.46 9.53
N PHE A 13 1.80 -1.01 8.97
CA PHE A 13 2.98 -1.84 8.78
C PHE A 13 3.60 -2.29 10.11
N ALA A 14 3.80 -1.35 11.05
CA ALA A 14 4.34 -1.64 12.38
C ALA A 14 3.45 -2.61 13.19
N ARG A 15 2.15 -2.60 12.91
CA ARG A 15 1.17 -3.53 13.50
C ARG A 15 1.08 -4.88 12.78
N GLY A 16 1.88 -5.11 11.73
CA GLY A 16 1.86 -6.36 10.96
C GLY A 16 0.60 -6.57 10.11
N LEU A 17 -0.17 -5.52 9.81
CA LEU A 17 -1.47 -5.65 9.12
C LEU A 17 -1.34 -5.84 7.60
N THR A 18 -0.14 -5.73 7.03
CA THR A 18 0.09 -5.84 5.58
C THR A 18 -0.49 -7.12 4.98
N GLY A 19 -0.30 -8.27 5.65
CA GLY A 19 -0.81 -9.56 5.17
C GLY A 19 -2.34 -9.59 5.09
N GLU A 20 -3.01 -9.13 6.14
CA GLU A 20 -4.48 -9.08 6.19
C GLU A 20 -5.05 -8.14 5.12
N ILE A 21 -4.37 -7.00 4.88
CA ILE A 21 -4.73 -6.04 3.84
C ILE A 21 -4.62 -6.69 2.46
N ILE A 22 -3.52 -7.37 2.15
CA ILE A 22 -3.33 -8.08 0.87
C ILE A 22 -4.42 -9.16 0.70
N ALA A 23 -4.61 -10.02 1.69
CA ALA A 23 -5.59 -11.09 1.67
C ALA A 23 -7.02 -10.56 1.47
N ARG A 24 -7.35 -9.37 2.00
CA ARG A 24 -8.64 -8.72 1.77
C ARG A 24 -8.85 -8.35 0.30
N PHE A 25 -7.82 -7.86 -0.39
CA PHE A 25 -7.94 -7.46 -1.80
C PHE A 25 -7.96 -8.67 -2.74
N GLU A 26 -7.17 -9.69 -2.45
CA GLU A 26 -7.20 -10.96 -3.20
C GLU A 26 -8.56 -11.67 -3.07
N ARG A 27 -9.14 -11.70 -1.85
CA ARG A 27 -10.50 -12.23 -1.62
C ARG A 27 -11.59 -11.48 -2.40
N LYS A 28 -11.35 -10.22 -2.78
CA LYS A 28 -12.25 -9.44 -3.65
C LYS A 28 -12.02 -9.69 -5.15
N GLY A 29 -11.09 -10.56 -5.52
CA GLY A 29 -10.72 -10.85 -6.91
C GLY A 29 -9.79 -9.82 -7.55
N LEU A 30 -9.21 -8.91 -6.76
CA LEU A 30 -8.19 -7.98 -7.27
C LEU A 30 -6.85 -8.70 -7.37
N ARG A 31 -6.14 -8.45 -8.48
CA ARG A 31 -4.79 -8.97 -8.69
C ARG A 31 -3.75 -7.94 -8.26
N ILE A 32 -2.85 -8.35 -7.37
CA ILE A 32 -1.65 -7.57 -7.05
C ILE A 32 -0.68 -7.66 -8.24
N VAL A 33 -0.42 -6.53 -8.89
CA VAL A 33 0.49 -6.48 -10.06
C VAL A 33 1.90 -5.99 -9.72
N ALA A 34 2.05 -5.33 -8.58
CA ALA A 34 3.32 -4.82 -8.08
C ALA A 34 3.23 -4.60 -6.56
N LEU A 35 4.35 -4.81 -5.87
CA LEU A 35 4.53 -4.49 -4.45
C LEU A 35 5.90 -3.83 -4.28
N ARG A 36 5.97 -2.76 -3.48
CA ARG A 36 7.23 -2.11 -3.12
C ARG A 36 7.16 -1.64 -1.67
N HIS A 37 8.11 -2.12 -0.86
CA HIS A 37 8.40 -1.54 0.43
C HIS A 37 9.42 -0.40 0.24
N MET A 38 9.14 0.76 0.81
CA MET A 38 10.05 1.90 0.80
C MET A 38 9.88 2.73 2.07
N GLN A 39 10.97 3.32 2.52
CA GLN A 39 10.92 4.40 3.50
C GLN A 39 10.74 5.72 2.74
N VAL A 40 9.59 6.38 2.95
CA VAL A 40 9.24 7.61 2.24
C VAL A 40 9.93 8.79 2.92
N THR A 41 10.68 9.59 2.15
CA THR A 41 11.22 10.87 2.62
C THR A 41 10.11 11.90 2.78
N GLU A 42 10.25 12.86 3.70
CA GLU A 42 9.25 13.91 3.92
C GLU A 42 8.90 14.70 2.64
N ASP A 43 9.89 14.99 1.79
CA ASP A 43 9.67 15.67 0.51
C ASP A 43 8.74 14.88 -0.43
N LEU A 44 9.00 13.58 -0.59
CA LEU A 44 8.15 12.68 -1.37
C LEU A 44 6.74 12.57 -0.78
N ALA A 45 6.61 12.52 0.55
CA ALA A 45 5.31 12.52 1.21
C ALA A 45 4.53 13.81 0.93
N ARG A 46 5.18 14.98 1.02
CA ARG A 46 4.56 16.26 0.70
C ARG A 46 4.09 16.33 -0.75
N ARG A 47 4.92 15.90 -1.71
CA ARG A 47 4.52 15.85 -3.13
C ARG A 47 3.34 14.92 -3.40
N HIS A 48 3.21 13.84 -2.62
CA HIS A 48 2.10 12.89 -2.78
C HIS A 48 0.75 13.45 -2.30
N TYR A 49 0.77 14.39 -1.35
CA TYR A 49 -0.43 15.00 -0.75
C TYR A 49 -0.67 16.46 -1.16
N ALA A 50 0.18 17.04 -2.01
CA ALA A 50 0.01 18.37 -2.60
C ALA A 50 -1.05 18.34 -3.71
#